data_AF-A0A914N334-F1
#
_entry.id   AF-A0A914N334-F1
#
_cell.length_a   1.000
_cell.length_b   1.000
_cell.length_c   1.000
_cell.angle_alpha   90.00
_cell.angle_beta   90.00
_cell.angle_gamma   90.00
#
_symmetry.space_group_name_H-M   'P 1'
#
loop_
_entity.id
_entity.type
_entity.pdbx_description
1 polymer ?
#
loop_
_entity_poly.entity_id
_entity_poly.type
_entity_poly.pdbx_seq_one_letter_code
_entity_poly.pdbx_strand_id
1 'polypeptide(L)'
;MHGTESGHFSSFISSPIEDYKNITNDNDSEDDCSVDIFPDRRWYLVAVAGTSLSLISLVCNVLIACVLLRPRNSHFFFLGLLAVSDAFLSTCYGPVIAMDIIKNRVQLLWLTRLWWSYVGPLLALCHVSMTFSCFMIILGTIERFLITLKSSLLTCFRTNRGPLALGMFLLALLLRGTAIFEVEIVANGNCTGLSEFEPSLTTLTKSWFYGTVFRFYVRTIATVFVPFFLLAYLNARIVLILRRQKRSAAMFRFGSAYDHKLRVRSATRLLLLIVCSYLLANFPNVAITAWEYLDLDSTQSENFYSIYETLTDIISMLYVLSCASRLLIYLSCNEEIRSAFYDFLCANWMCKRRRENGIEYEFDEKNIWQN
;
A
#
# COMPACT_ATOMS: atom_id res chain seq x y z
N MET A 1 8.67 -19.10 -33.41
CA MET A 1 7.64 -18.20 -32.88
C MET A 1 8.10 -17.85 -31.48
N HIS A 2 9.12 -16.99 -31.42
CA HIS A 2 9.81 -16.59 -30.21
C HIS A 2 9.05 -15.42 -29.58
N GLY A 3 8.75 -15.53 -28.30
CA GLY A 3 8.09 -14.49 -27.52
C GLY A 3 9.03 -13.32 -27.29
N THR A 4 8.57 -12.13 -27.63
CA THR A 4 9.21 -10.85 -27.34
C THR A 4 9.20 -10.60 -25.83
N GLU A 5 10.39 -10.40 -25.26
CA GLU A 5 10.60 -10.02 -23.86
C GLU A 5 10.30 -8.52 -23.70
N SER A 6 9.12 -8.19 -23.18
CA SER A 6 8.77 -6.81 -22.77
C SER A 6 8.51 -6.78 -21.27
N GLY A 7 9.50 -6.32 -20.51
CA GLY A 7 9.38 -6.17 -19.06
C GLY A 7 8.37 -5.09 -18.68
N HIS A 8 7.34 -5.46 -17.90
CA HIS A 8 6.42 -4.48 -17.32
C HIS A 8 7.12 -3.57 -16.31
N PHE A 9 6.84 -2.26 -16.34
CA PHE A 9 7.39 -1.28 -15.39
C PHE A 9 7.20 -1.67 -13.90
N SER A 10 6.12 -2.39 -13.58
CA SER A 10 5.85 -2.92 -12.24
C SER A 10 6.74 -4.11 -11.82
N SER A 11 7.29 -4.88 -12.77
CA SER A 11 8.23 -5.98 -12.51
C SER A 11 9.69 -5.51 -12.39
N PHE A 12 10.02 -4.35 -12.97
CA PHE A 12 11.36 -3.74 -12.89
C PHE A 12 11.79 -3.29 -11.49
N ILE A 13 10.85 -3.01 -10.56
CA ILE A 13 11.19 -2.52 -9.22
C ILE A 13 11.43 -3.64 -8.19
N SER A 14 11.03 -4.88 -8.49
CA SER A 14 11.31 -6.05 -7.64
C SER A 14 12.45 -6.93 -8.16
N SER A 15 12.87 -6.78 -9.41
CA SER A 15 13.83 -7.66 -10.05
C SER A 15 15.29 -7.44 -9.57
N PRO A 16 16.00 -8.53 -9.21
CA PRO A 16 17.45 -8.55 -9.06
C PRO A 16 18.16 -8.59 -10.42
N ILE A 17 19.47 -8.35 -10.40
CA ILE A 17 20.33 -8.15 -11.58
C ILE A 17 21.15 -9.41 -11.85
N GLU A 18 20.94 -10.01 -13.02
CA GLU A 18 21.83 -10.79 -13.89
C GLU A 18 20.90 -11.23 -15.04
N ASP A 19 21.18 -11.13 -16.35
CA ASP A 19 22.40 -10.91 -17.10
C ASP A 19 22.00 -10.43 -18.52
N TYR A 20 22.03 -9.12 -18.81
CA TYR A 20 21.84 -8.60 -20.18
C TYR A 20 23.20 -8.21 -20.76
N LYS A 21 23.99 -9.23 -21.14
CA LYS A 21 24.92 -9.22 -22.30
C LYS A 21 25.70 -10.54 -22.44
N ASN A 22 25.32 -11.35 -23.43
CA ASN A 22 26.27 -11.89 -24.42
C ASN A 22 25.58 -12.41 -25.69
N ILE A 23 25.62 -11.56 -26.71
CA ILE A 23 25.57 -11.72 -28.17
C ILE A 23 25.56 -13.17 -28.71
N THR A 24 24.57 -13.49 -29.54
CA THR A 24 24.85 -14.00 -30.89
C THR A 24 24.03 -13.25 -31.92
N ASN A 25 24.75 -12.67 -32.88
CA ASN A 25 24.21 -12.19 -34.15
C ASN A 25 23.40 -13.31 -34.81
N ASP A 26 22.14 -13.05 -35.10
CA ASP A 26 21.52 -13.52 -36.33
C ASP A 26 20.49 -12.50 -36.79
N ASN A 27 20.54 -12.21 -38.08
CA ASN A 27 19.66 -11.28 -38.76
C ASN A 27 18.22 -11.78 -38.66
N ASP A 28 17.33 -11.05 -37.99
CA ASP A 28 15.90 -11.01 -38.33
C ASP A 28 15.31 -9.68 -37.85
N SER A 29 15.11 -8.78 -38.80
CA SER A 29 14.49 -7.47 -38.63
C SER A 29 12.97 -7.57 -38.73
N GLU A 30 12.35 -8.35 -37.84
CA GLU A 30 10.89 -8.41 -37.70
C GLU A 30 10.49 -8.18 -36.22
N ASP A 31 9.83 -7.04 -35.98
CA ASP A 31 8.98 -6.67 -34.83
C ASP A 31 9.56 -6.19 -33.48
N ASP A 32 10.68 -5.47 -33.48
CA ASP A 32 11.21 -4.75 -32.29
C ASP A 32 10.27 -3.62 -31.75
N CYS A 33 9.28 -3.21 -32.53
CA CYS A 33 8.39 -2.08 -32.21
C CYS A 33 6.91 -2.49 -32.03
N SER A 34 6.62 -3.77 -31.83
CA SER A 34 5.25 -4.25 -31.61
C SER A 34 4.67 -3.67 -30.31
N VAL A 35 3.37 -3.36 -30.30
CA VAL A 35 2.66 -2.86 -29.12
C VAL A 35 1.96 -4.04 -28.47
N ASP A 36 2.26 -4.31 -27.20
CA ASP A 36 1.62 -5.38 -26.45
C ASP A 36 0.10 -5.20 -26.40
N ILE A 37 -0.62 -6.15 -27.01
CA ILE A 37 -2.08 -6.22 -26.94
C ILE A 37 -2.43 -6.87 -25.60
N PHE A 38 -2.81 -6.03 -24.63
CA PHE A 38 -3.21 -6.50 -23.31
C PHE A 38 -4.43 -7.43 -23.42
N PRO A 39 -4.40 -8.60 -22.76
CA PRO A 39 -5.57 -9.47 -22.74
C PRO A 39 -6.75 -8.76 -22.05
N ASP A 40 -7.96 -8.94 -22.59
CA ASP A 40 -9.20 -8.33 -22.08
C ASP A 40 -9.39 -8.53 -20.56
N ARG A 41 -8.84 -9.61 -20.00
CA ARG A 41 -8.80 -9.89 -18.57
C ARG A 41 -8.21 -8.74 -17.76
N ARG A 42 -7.06 -8.18 -18.17
CA ARG A 42 -6.35 -7.11 -17.44
C ARG A 42 -7.15 -5.80 -17.49
N TRP A 43 -7.83 -5.54 -18.60
CA TRP A 43 -8.73 -4.41 -18.72
C TRP A 43 -9.84 -4.45 -17.64
N TYR A 44 -10.59 -5.55 -17.56
CA TYR A 44 -11.69 -5.63 -16.59
C TYR A 44 -11.20 -5.71 -15.15
N LEU A 45 -10.14 -6.49 -14.89
CA LEU A 45 -9.63 -6.73 -13.54
C LEU A 45 -8.89 -5.51 -12.98
N VAL A 46 -7.90 -5.00 -13.70
CA VAL A 46 -6.98 -3.97 -13.20
C VAL A 46 -7.50 -2.57 -13.51
N ALA A 47 -7.90 -2.31 -14.77
CA ALA A 47 -8.33 -0.97 -15.14
C ALA A 47 -9.74 -0.63 -14.63
N VAL A 48 -10.73 -1.53 -14.74
CA VAL A 48 -12.11 -1.24 -14.30
C VAL A 48 -12.31 -1.53 -12.82
N ALA A 49 -12.12 -2.78 -12.38
CA ALA A 49 -12.37 -3.16 -11.00
C ALA A 49 -11.36 -2.52 -10.03
N GLY A 50 -10.08 -2.50 -10.41
CA GLY A 50 -9.03 -1.88 -9.60
C GLY A 50 -9.22 -0.39 -9.35
N THR A 51 -9.52 0.40 -10.38
CA THR A 51 -9.76 1.85 -10.21
C THR A 51 -11.03 2.14 -9.42
N SER A 52 -12.09 1.36 -9.63
CA SER A 52 -13.32 1.48 -8.84
C SER A 52 -13.04 1.23 -7.36
N LEU A 53 -12.26 0.19 -7.06
CA LEU A 53 -11.86 -0.16 -5.70
C LEU A 53 -10.92 0.88 -5.09
N SER A 54 -10.02 1.47 -5.88
CA SER A 54 -9.12 2.51 -5.41
C SER A 54 -9.87 3.81 -5.07
N LEU A 55 -10.91 4.17 -5.82
CA LEU A 55 -11.80 5.29 -5.49
C LEU A 55 -12.54 5.07 -4.17
N ILE A 56 -13.11 3.87 -3.97
CA ILE A 56 -13.76 3.51 -2.71
C ILE A 56 -12.74 3.58 -1.56
N SER A 57 -11.57 2.97 -1.75
CA SER A 57 -10.47 2.99 -0.78
C SER A 57 -10.03 4.41 -0.42
N LEU A 58 -9.93 5.31 -1.41
CA LEU A 58 -9.55 6.70 -1.19
C LEU A 58 -10.54 7.40 -0.26
N VAL A 59 -11.84 7.33 -0.58
CA VAL A 59 -12.89 7.96 0.23
C VAL A 59 -12.87 7.38 1.65
N CYS A 60 -12.79 6.06 1.78
CA CYS A 60 -12.74 5.39 3.08
C CYS A 60 -11.53 5.83 3.91
N ASN A 61 -10.32 5.82 3.34
CA ASN A 61 -9.09 6.14 4.07
C ASN A 61 -8.96 7.63 4.41
N VAL A 62 -9.46 8.53 3.55
CA VAL A 62 -9.57 9.97 3.89
C VAL A 62 -10.49 10.18 5.08
N LEU A 63 -11.68 9.54 5.10
CA LEU A 63 -12.60 9.63 6.23
C LEU A 63 -11.96 9.10 7.53
N ILE A 64 -11.25 7.97 7.45
CA ILE A 64 -10.52 7.41 8.60
C ILE A 64 -9.46 8.39 9.11
N ALA A 65 -8.64 8.95 8.22
CA ALA A 65 -7.61 9.90 8.59
C ALA A 65 -8.21 11.14 9.28
N CYS A 66 -9.29 11.70 8.75
CA CYS A 66 -9.99 12.85 9.33
C CYS A 66 -10.56 12.59 10.73
N VAL A 67 -10.96 11.35 11.04
CA VAL A 67 -11.52 10.97 12.35
C VAL A 67 -10.41 10.61 13.34
N LEU A 68 -9.42 9.82 12.93
CA LEU A 68 -8.40 9.27 13.83
C LEU A 68 -7.27 10.25 14.16
N LEU A 69 -6.97 11.21 13.28
CA LEU A 69 -5.91 12.21 13.54
C LEU A 69 -6.38 13.38 14.40
N ARG A 70 -7.65 13.40 14.85
CA ARG A 70 -8.11 14.41 15.81
C ARG A 70 -7.41 14.25 17.17
N PRO A 71 -7.13 15.33 17.90
CA PRO A 71 -6.44 15.27 19.21
C PRO A 71 -7.08 14.31 20.21
N ARG A 72 -8.41 14.20 20.18
CA ARG A 72 -9.20 13.28 21.03
C ARG A 72 -8.86 11.80 20.82
N ASN A 73 -8.37 11.43 19.64
CA ASN A 73 -8.11 10.06 19.21
C ASN A 73 -6.61 9.75 19.08
N SER A 74 -5.74 10.50 19.78
CA SER A 74 -4.26 10.38 19.70
C SER A 74 -3.70 8.99 19.98
N HIS A 75 -4.47 8.10 20.62
CA HIS A 75 -4.09 6.70 20.84
C HIS A 75 -4.17 5.83 19.58
N PHE A 76 -4.80 6.31 18.50
CA PHE A 76 -4.81 5.67 17.18
C PHE A 76 -3.85 6.34 16.19
N PHE A 77 -2.85 7.10 16.68
CA PHE A 77 -1.92 7.87 15.85
C PHE A 77 -1.33 7.09 14.66
N PHE A 78 -0.77 5.90 14.90
CA PHE A 78 -0.20 5.07 13.82
C PHE A 78 -1.24 4.61 12.80
N LEU A 79 -2.48 4.34 13.23
CA LEU A 79 -3.58 3.95 12.35
C LEU A 79 -4.07 5.15 11.51
N GLY A 80 -4.01 6.36 12.07
CA GLY A 80 -4.29 7.59 11.33
C GLY A 80 -3.24 7.87 10.25
N LEU A 81 -1.95 7.74 10.57
CA LEU A 81 -0.86 7.87 9.59
C LEU A 81 -0.91 6.77 8.51
N LEU A 82 -1.26 5.54 8.91
CA LEU A 82 -1.52 4.44 7.98
C LEU A 82 -2.61 4.84 6.97
N ALA A 83 -3.74 5.36 7.44
CA ALA A 83 -4.83 5.80 6.56
C ALA A 83 -4.42 6.93 5.60
N VAL A 84 -3.57 7.87 6.05
CA VAL A 84 -3.02 8.91 5.15
C VAL A 84 -2.16 8.29 4.05
N SER A 85 -1.26 7.37 4.41
CA SER A 85 -0.41 6.65 3.45
C SER A 85 -1.24 5.82 2.46
N ASP A 86 -2.27 5.12 2.94
CA ASP A 86 -3.13 4.30 2.08
C ASP A 86 -4.03 5.17 1.17
N ALA A 87 -4.43 6.37 1.62
CA ALA A 87 -5.12 7.33 0.77
C ALA A 87 -4.23 7.80 -0.39
N PHE A 88 -2.96 8.14 -0.11
CA PHE A 88 -1.97 8.48 -1.14
C PHE A 88 -1.82 7.34 -2.17
N LEU A 89 -1.68 6.10 -1.71
CA LEU A 89 -1.57 4.94 -2.59
C LEU A 89 -2.82 4.67 -3.41
N SER A 90 -4.00 4.91 -2.83
CA SER A 90 -5.28 4.80 -3.53
C SER A 90 -5.40 5.83 -4.66
N THR A 91 -4.90 7.06 -4.44
CA THR A 91 -4.79 8.09 -5.48
C THR A 91 -3.82 7.68 -6.59
N CYS A 92 -2.68 7.09 -6.23
CA CYS A 92 -1.63 6.73 -7.20
C CYS A 92 -1.95 5.46 -8.01
N TYR A 93 -2.89 4.63 -7.57
CA TYR A 93 -3.27 3.40 -8.30
C TYR A 93 -3.67 3.67 -9.76
N GLY A 94 -4.50 4.70 -9.98
CA GLY A 94 -4.97 5.07 -11.31
C GLY A 94 -3.82 5.49 -12.24
N PRO A 95 -3.07 6.57 -11.90
CA PRO A 95 -1.96 7.06 -12.72
C PRO A 95 -0.83 6.06 -12.93
N VAL A 96 -0.53 5.21 -11.94
CA VAL A 96 0.61 4.29 -12.04
C VAL A 96 0.21 2.98 -12.74
N ILE A 97 -0.84 2.31 -12.25
CA ILE A 97 -1.18 0.94 -12.67
C ILE A 97 -2.25 0.95 -13.77
N ALA A 98 -3.38 1.63 -13.55
CA ALA A 98 -4.47 1.61 -14.53
C ALA A 98 -4.11 2.33 -15.83
N MET A 99 -3.33 3.40 -15.74
CA MET A 99 -2.91 4.19 -16.90
C MET A 99 -1.99 3.41 -17.85
N ASP A 100 -1.23 2.43 -17.35
CA ASP A 100 -0.43 1.55 -18.21
C ASP A 100 -1.32 0.77 -19.19
N ILE A 101 -2.51 0.36 -18.75
CA ILE A 101 -3.47 -0.36 -19.59
C ILE A 101 -4.27 0.63 -20.46
N ILE A 102 -4.70 1.76 -19.90
CA ILE A 102 -5.53 2.74 -20.60
C ILE A 102 -4.77 3.37 -21.77
N LYS A 103 -3.48 3.72 -21.60
CA LYS A 103 -2.68 4.35 -22.67
C LYS A 103 -2.60 3.43 -23.91
N ASN A 104 -2.43 2.13 -23.66
CA ASN A 104 -2.32 1.10 -24.70
C ASN A 104 -3.67 0.79 -25.35
N ARG A 105 -4.80 1.05 -24.68
CA ARG A 105 -6.12 0.88 -25.31
C ARG A 105 -6.55 2.09 -26.13
N VAL A 106 -6.25 3.29 -25.64
CA VAL A 106 -6.68 4.54 -26.25
C VAL A 106 -5.71 4.99 -27.36
N GLN A 107 -4.48 4.46 -27.37
CA GLN A 107 -3.48 4.63 -28.43
C GLN A 107 -3.13 6.11 -28.70
N LEU A 108 -3.24 6.98 -27.68
CA LEU A 108 -2.94 8.41 -27.77
C LEU A 108 -1.48 8.68 -27.37
N LEU A 109 -0.70 9.20 -28.32
CA LEU A 109 0.73 9.45 -28.13
C LEU A 109 1.04 10.44 -26.99
N TRP A 110 0.28 11.54 -26.90
CA TRP A 110 0.47 12.54 -25.84
C TRP A 110 0.25 11.93 -24.44
N LEU A 111 -0.69 10.99 -24.33
CA LEU A 111 -1.04 10.34 -23.07
C LEU A 111 0.04 9.34 -22.65
N THR A 112 0.58 8.59 -23.60
CA THR A 112 1.73 7.70 -23.39
C THR A 112 2.98 8.46 -22.97
N ARG A 113 3.31 9.57 -23.65
CA ARG A 113 4.43 10.46 -23.27
C ARG A 113 4.24 11.07 -21.89
N LEU A 114 3.03 11.52 -21.58
CA LEU A 114 2.70 12.04 -20.26
C LEU A 114 2.89 10.98 -19.17
N TRP A 115 2.41 9.75 -19.38
CA TRP A 115 2.60 8.66 -18.43
C TRP A 115 4.07 8.36 -18.16
N TRP A 116 4.89 8.23 -19.21
CA TRP A 116 6.33 8.03 -19.08
C TRP A 116 7.01 9.16 -18.28
N SER A 117 6.57 10.41 -18.41
CA SER A 117 7.17 11.54 -17.69
C SER A 117 7.08 11.45 -16.16
N TYR A 118 6.07 10.76 -15.61
CA TYR A 118 5.84 10.72 -14.16
C TYR A 118 5.88 9.33 -13.54
N VAL A 119 5.74 8.25 -14.33
CA VAL A 119 5.53 6.90 -13.78
C VAL A 119 6.67 6.46 -12.87
N GLY A 120 7.94 6.74 -13.22
CA GLY A 120 9.09 6.32 -12.41
C GLY A 120 9.16 6.96 -11.03
N PRO A 121 9.22 8.30 -10.93
CA PRO A 121 9.20 8.99 -9.64
C PRO A 121 7.97 8.63 -8.81
N LEU A 122 6.79 8.53 -9.45
CA LEU A 122 5.55 8.23 -8.74
C LEU A 122 5.51 6.80 -8.22
N LEU A 123 5.98 5.82 -8.99
CA LEU A 123 6.06 4.42 -8.55
C LEU A 123 7.06 4.25 -7.40
N ALA A 124 8.21 4.94 -7.44
CA ALA A 124 9.15 4.94 -6.32
C ALA A 124 8.52 5.50 -5.03
N LEU A 125 7.77 6.62 -5.14
CA LEU A 125 7.00 7.17 -4.02
C LEU A 125 5.93 6.20 -3.51
N CYS A 126 5.26 5.45 -4.39
CA CYS A 126 4.35 4.39 -4.00
C CYS A 126 5.05 3.31 -3.17
N HIS A 127 6.24 2.85 -3.57
CA HIS A 127 6.97 1.84 -2.78
C HIS A 127 7.45 2.37 -1.42
N VAL A 128 7.85 3.64 -1.35
CA VAL A 128 8.15 4.31 -0.07
C VAL A 128 6.90 4.33 0.82
N SER A 129 5.76 4.78 0.29
CA SER A 129 4.50 4.85 1.02
C SER A 129 4.02 3.45 1.46
N MET A 130 4.15 2.44 0.61
CA MET A 130 3.78 1.06 0.94
C MET A 130 4.63 0.51 2.09
N THR A 131 5.95 0.77 2.05
CA THR A 131 6.88 0.38 3.13
C THR A 131 6.57 1.13 4.41
N PHE A 132 6.29 2.43 4.31
CA PHE A 132 5.88 3.25 5.45
C PHE A 132 4.58 2.75 6.09
N SER A 133 3.56 2.41 5.29
CA SER A 133 2.33 1.77 5.77
C SER A 133 2.64 0.49 6.55
N CYS A 134 3.52 -0.36 6.04
CA CYS A 134 3.93 -1.58 6.73
C CYS A 134 4.59 -1.28 8.09
N PHE A 135 5.52 -0.31 8.14
CA PHE A 135 6.13 0.11 9.39
C PHE A 135 5.13 0.71 10.38
N MET A 136 4.09 1.42 9.94
CA MET A 136 3.02 1.88 10.83
C MET A 136 2.23 0.72 11.42
N ILE A 137 1.99 -0.35 10.64
CA ILE A 137 1.36 -1.58 11.15
C ILE A 137 2.26 -2.24 12.20
N ILE A 138 3.58 -2.30 11.97
CA ILE A 138 4.57 -2.82 12.93
C ILE A 138 4.58 -2.00 14.22
N LEU A 139 4.70 -0.68 14.14
CA LEU A 139 4.69 0.18 15.33
C LEU A 139 3.37 0.06 16.10
N GLY A 140 2.24 -0.01 15.39
CA GLY A 140 0.94 -0.27 16.01
C GLY A 140 0.88 -1.63 16.72
N THR A 141 1.47 -2.68 16.14
CA THR A 141 1.52 -4.03 16.74
C THR A 141 2.47 -4.09 17.92
N ILE A 142 3.63 -3.43 17.85
CA ILE A 142 4.53 -3.29 19.00
C ILE A 142 3.82 -2.58 20.14
N GLU A 143 3.11 -1.47 19.87
CA GLU A 143 2.37 -0.77 20.91
C GLU A 143 1.34 -1.70 21.58
N ARG A 144 0.55 -2.44 20.78
CA ARG A 144 -0.41 -3.40 21.32
C ARG A 144 0.23 -4.56 22.06
N PHE A 145 1.40 -5.02 21.60
CA PHE A 145 2.16 -6.05 22.29
C PHE A 145 2.61 -5.57 23.67
N LEU A 146 3.16 -4.34 23.77
CA LEU A 146 3.56 -3.72 25.03
C LEU A 146 2.36 -3.52 25.98
N ILE A 147 1.21 -3.10 25.47
CA ILE A 147 -0.05 -2.99 26.23
C ILE A 147 -0.47 -4.36 26.77
N THR A 148 -0.39 -5.40 25.94
CA THR A 148 -0.82 -6.76 26.30
C THR A 148 0.09 -7.36 27.38
N LEU A 149 1.39 -7.03 27.36
CA LEU A 149 2.36 -7.41 28.37
C LEU A 149 2.31 -6.55 29.65
N LYS A 150 1.64 -5.39 29.61
CA LYS A 150 1.71 -4.36 30.67
C LYS A 150 3.15 -3.93 30.99
N SER A 151 3.98 -3.81 29.95
CA SER A 151 5.39 -3.45 30.11
C SER A 151 5.56 -1.99 30.54
N SER A 152 6.57 -1.71 31.38
CA SER A 152 6.97 -0.35 31.77
C SER A 152 7.48 0.49 30.59
N LEU A 153 7.98 -0.16 29.54
CA LEU A 153 8.46 0.49 28.32
C LEU A 153 7.35 1.20 27.52
N LEU A 154 6.07 0.89 27.80
CA LEU A 154 4.93 1.47 27.11
C LEU A 154 4.89 3.00 27.22
N THR A 155 5.23 3.56 28.39
CA THR A 155 5.22 5.01 28.60
C THR A 155 6.24 5.71 27.70
N CYS A 156 7.47 5.19 27.66
CA CYS A 156 8.53 5.69 26.77
C CYS A 156 8.11 5.61 25.29
N PHE A 157 7.55 4.47 24.87
CA PHE A 157 7.08 4.26 23.51
C PHE A 157 5.98 5.25 23.11
N ARG A 158 5.03 5.54 24.02
CA ARG A 158 3.92 6.48 23.77
C ARG A 158 4.36 7.94 23.68
N THR A 159 5.34 8.35 24.48
CA THR A 159 5.91 9.70 24.40
C THR A 159 6.66 9.91 23.08
N ASN A 160 7.29 8.86 22.56
CA ASN A 160 8.13 8.93 21.35
C ASN A 160 7.41 8.53 20.05
N ARG A 161 6.07 8.48 20.01
CA ARG A 161 5.32 8.05 18.81
C ARG A 161 5.65 8.85 17.55
N GLY A 162 5.72 10.17 17.67
CA GLY A 162 6.04 11.07 16.55
C GLY A 162 7.44 10.82 15.99
N PRO A 163 8.49 10.92 16.82
CA PRO A 163 9.86 10.59 16.41
C PRO A 163 10.01 9.17 15.84
N LEU A 164 9.34 8.16 16.40
CA LEU A 164 9.35 6.79 15.88
C LEU A 164 8.73 6.72 14.47
N ALA A 165 7.59 7.39 14.26
CA ALA A 165 6.96 7.43 12.95
C ALA A 165 7.83 8.15 11.92
N LEU A 166 8.44 9.28 12.29
CA LEU A 166 9.37 10.01 11.44
C LEU A 166 10.60 9.16 11.10
N GLY A 167 11.18 8.47 12.08
CA GLY A 167 12.31 7.56 11.87
C GLY A 167 11.97 6.43 10.90
N MET A 168 10.78 5.83 11.03
CA MET A 168 10.30 4.81 10.08
C MET A 168 10.05 5.38 8.68
N PHE A 169 9.57 6.62 8.57
CA PHE A 169 9.41 7.30 7.28
C PHE A 169 10.77 7.53 6.59
N LEU A 170 11.75 8.06 7.34
CA LEU A 170 13.11 8.26 6.82
C LEU A 170 13.77 6.93 6.43
N LEU A 171 13.55 5.87 7.20
CA LEU A 171 14.02 4.53 6.86
C LEU A 171 13.36 3.99 5.58
N ALA A 172 12.05 4.19 5.41
CA ALA A 172 11.35 3.81 4.18
C ALA A 172 11.88 4.60 2.97
N LEU A 173 12.16 5.90 3.14
CA LEU A 173 12.75 6.74 2.11
C LEU A 173 14.17 6.27 1.75
N LEU A 174 14.98 5.90 2.75
CA LEU A 174 16.33 5.38 2.50
C LEU A 174 16.31 4.03 1.78
N LEU A 175 15.40 3.12 2.16
CA LEU A 175 15.34 1.77 1.59
C LEU A 175 14.74 1.75 0.18
N ARG A 176 13.71 2.56 -0.09
CA ARG A 176 12.94 2.53 -1.35
C ARG A 176 13.01 3.81 -2.19
N GLY A 177 13.30 4.95 -1.58
CA GLY A 177 13.39 6.23 -2.30
C GLY A 177 14.56 6.30 -3.27
N THR A 178 15.60 5.48 -3.07
CA THR A 178 16.72 5.38 -4.01
C THR A 178 16.30 4.80 -5.37
N ALA A 179 15.13 4.15 -5.48
CA ALA A 179 14.60 3.62 -6.74
C ALA A 179 14.41 4.70 -7.82
N ILE A 180 14.25 5.98 -7.44
CA ILE A 180 14.18 7.11 -8.38
C ILE A 180 15.46 7.23 -9.22
N PHE A 181 16.62 6.87 -8.64
CA PHE A 181 17.92 6.95 -9.31
C PHE A 181 18.31 5.64 -10.03
N GLU A 182 17.47 4.61 -9.92
CA GLU A 182 17.76 3.26 -10.44
C GLU A 182 17.16 3.03 -11.82
N VAL A 183 16.06 3.73 -12.11
CA VAL A 183 15.29 3.56 -13.34
C VAL A 183 15.43 4.81 -14.20
N GLU A 184 15.92 4.61 -15.42
CA GLU A 184 16.01 5.64 -16.45
C GLU A 184 15.10 5.26 -17.62
N ILE A 185 14.48 6.24 -18.25
CA ILE A 185 13.61 6.01 -19.41
C ILE A 185 14.43 6.35 -20.64
N VAL A 186 14.73 5.32 -21.43
CA VAL A 186 15.56 5.43 -22.64
C VAL A 186 14.69 5.28 -23.88
N ALA A 187 15.16 5.82 -25.01
CA ALA A 187 14.50 5.60 -26.30
C ALA A 187 14.68 4.14 -26.73
N ASN A 188 13.59 3.50 -27.14
CA ASN A 188 13.61 2.12 -27.63
C ASN A 188 14.09 2.10 -29.10
N GLY A 189 15.41 2.08 -29.30
CA GLY A 189 16.02 1.99 -30.63
C GLY A 189 15.51 3.06 -31.62
N ASN A 190 15.01 2.62 -32.77
CA ASN A 190 14.39 3.47 -33.80
C ASN A 190 12.85 3.48 -33.72
N CYS A 191 12.26 2.93 -32.67
CA CYS A 191 10.81 2.87 -32.52
C CYS A 191 10.22 4.26 -32.29
N THR A 192 9.10 4.53 -32.97
CA THR A 192 8.36 5.78 -32.84
C THR A 192 6.91 5.51 -32.46
N GLY A 193 6.25 6.47 -31.82
CA GLY A 193 4.86 6.31 -31.40
C GLY A 193 4.74 5.69 -30.01
N LEU A 194 3.98 4.60 -29.86
CA LEU A 194 3.60 4.05 -28.55
C LEU A 194 4.72 3.28 -27.86
N SER A 195 5.64 2.70 -28.64
CA SER A 195 6.82 1.96 -28.16
C SER A 195 8.09 2.82 -28.20
N GLU A 196 7.96 4.16 -28.17
CA GLU A 196 9.10 5.11 -28.25
C GLU A 196 10.05 5.02 -27.04
N PHE A 197 9.56 4.57 -25.88
CA PHE A 197 10.32 4.56 -24.62
C PHE A 197 10.32 3.18 -23.97
N GLU A 198 11.45 2.82 -23.37
CA GLU A 198 11.66 1.61 -22.58
C GLU A 198 12.34 1.94 -21.24
N PRO A 199 11.97 1.26 -20.13
CA PRO A 199 12.68 1.41 -18.87
C PRO A 199 14.01 0.66 -18.90
N SER A 200 15.09 1.36 -18.55
CA SER A 200 16.42 0.77 -18.40
C SER A 200 16.99 1.03 -17.00
N LEU A 201 17.93 0.17 -16.61
CA LEU A 201 18.61 0.27 -15.32
C LEU A 201 19.85 1.16 -15.42
N THR A 202 20.00 2.09 -14.48
CA THR A 202 21.15 2.99 -14.44
C THR A 202 22.46 2.26 -14.10
N THR A 203 23.60 2.86 -14.41
CA THR A 203 24.93 2.31 -14.09
C THR A 203 25.17 2.11 -12.59
N LEU A 204 24.45 2.86 -11.73
CA LEU A 204 24.48 2.70 -10.28
C LEU A 204 24.12 1.28 -9.85
N THR A 205 23.11 0.71 -10.52
CA THR A 205 22.61 -0.64 -10.24
C THR A 205 23.61 -1.73 -10.63
N LYS A 206 24.50 -1.48 -11.61
CA LYS A 206 25.51 -2.44 -12.08
C LYS A 206 26.65 -2.65 -11.09
N SER A 207 26.80 -1.78 -10.09
CA SER A 207 27.82 -1.95 -9.06
C SER A 207 27.42 -3.05 -8.08
N TRP A 208 28.35 -3.96 -7.74
CA TRP A 208 28.07 -5.10 -6.85
C TRP A 208 27.54 -4.67 -5.47
N PHE A 209 28.14 -3.63 -4.86
CA PHE A 209 27.72 -3.13 -3.56
C PHE A 209 26.30 -2.56 -3.57
N TYR A 210 25.93 -1.83 -4.62
CA TYR A 210 24.62 -1.20 -4.67
C TYR A 210 23.55 -2.16 -5.19
N GLY A 211 23.80 -2.80 -6.35
CA GLY A 211 22.85 -3.70 -7.00
C GLY A 211 22.58 -4.96 -6.18
N THR A 212 23.63 -5.71 -5.89
CA THR A 212 23.51 -7.00 -5.21
C THR A 212 23.30 -6.80 -3.70
N VAL A 213 24.23 -6.13 -3.01
CA VAL A 213 24.15 -6.05 -1.53
C VAL A 213 22.99 -5.18 -1.06
N PHE A 214 22.91 -3.93 -1.53
CA PHE A 214 21.91 -2.99 -1.03
C PHE A 214 20.51 -3.23 -1.60
N ARG A 215 20.37 -3.21 -2.93
CA ARG A 215 19.07 -3.31 -3.62
C ARG A 215 18.50 -4.72 -3.51
N PHE A 216 19.28 -5.77 -3.75
CA PHE A 216 18.75 -7.14 -3.70
C PHE A 216 18.65 -7.70 -2.29
N TYR A 217 19.73 -7.69 -1.49
CA TYR A 217 19.65 -8.28 -0.14
C TYR A 217 19.03 -7.35 0.90
N VAL A 218 19.66 -6.20 1.17
CA VAL A 218 19.28 -5.34 2.30
C VAL A 218 17.85 -4.83 2.18
N ARG A 219 17.49 -4.25 1.02
CA ARG A 219 16.14 -3.74 0.78
C ARG A 219 15.09 -4.84 0.86
N THR A 220 15.31 -5.99 0.20
CA THR A 220 14.33 -7.08 0.18
C THR A 220 14.12 -7.67 1.57
N ILE A 221 15.20 -7.96 2.29
CA ILE A 221 15.13 -8.45 3.67
C ILE A 221 14.39 -7.43 4.56
N ALA A 222 14.77 -6.15 4.50
CA ALA A 222 14.23 -5.12 5.37
C ALA A 222 12.78 -4.72 5.06
N THR A 223 12.35 -4.81 3.79
CA THR A 223 11.04 -4.30 3.35
C THR A 223 10.01 -5.39 3.04
N VAL A 224 10.44 -6.65 2.83
CA VAL A 224 9.55 -7.77 2.51
C VAL A 224 9.57 -8.82 3.62
N PHE A 225 10.72 -9.46 3.85
CA PHE A 225 10.80 -10.61 4.76
C PHE A 225 10.68 -10.23 6.24
N VAL A 226 11.50 -9.28 6.73
CA VAL A 226 11.48 -8.86 8.14
C VAL A 226 10.08 -8.39 8.54
N PRO A 227 9.41 -7.49 7.79
CA PRO A 227 8.09 -7.03 8.19
C PRO A 227 7.04 -8.14 8.23
N PHE A 228 7.03 -9.04 7.23
CA PHE A 228 6.06 -10.15 7.19
C PHE A 228 6.23 -11.09 8.39
N PHE A 229 7.45 -11.60 8.61
CA PHE A 229 7.70 -12.56 9.69
C PHE A 229 7.59 -11.93 11.07
N LEU A 230 8.04 -10.67 11.24
CA LEU A 230 7.89 -9.95 12.50
C LEU A 230 6.42 -9.74 12.84
N LEU A 231 5.60 -9.32 11.88
CA LEU A 231 4.16 -9.15 12.07
C LEU A 231 3.48 -10.48 12.38
N ALA A 232 3.78 -11.54 11.63
CA ALA A 232 3.23 -12.88 11.91
C ALA A 232 3.57 -13.35 13.32
N TYR A 233 4.83 -13.21 13.73
CA TYR A 233 5.30 -13.55 15.07
C TYR A 233 4.61 -12.73 16.16
N LEU A 234 4.59 -11.40 16.04
CA LEU A 234 3.95 -10.52 17.03
C LEU A 234 2.45 -10.81 17.17
N ASN A 235 1.74 -11.03 16.05
CA ASN A 235 0.32 -11.35 16.08
C ASN A 235 0.05 -12.70 16.75
N ALA A 236 0.84 -13.73 16.42
CA ALA A 236 0.75 -15.03 17.08
C ALA A 236 0.96 -14.89 18.60
N ARG A 237 1.99 -14.14 19.02
CA ARG A 237 2.29 -13.89 20.44
C ARG A 237 1.16 -13.14 21.16
N ILE A 238 0.60 -12.10 20.55
CA ILE A 238 -0.55 -11.35 21.11
C ILE A 238 -1.73 -12.29 21.31
N VAL A 239 -2.09 -13.10 20.30
CA VAL A 239 -3.19 -14.07 20.39
C VAL A 239 -2.95 -15.08 21.51
N LEU A 240 -1.74 -15.63 21.63
CA LEU A 240 -1.39 -16.58 22.69
C LEU A 240 -1.53 -15.98 24.09
N ILE A 241 -1.05 -14.75 24.30
CA ILE A 241 -1.16 -14.07 25.59
C ILE A 241 -2.63 -13.76 25.91
N LEU A 242 -3.39 -13.26 24.94
CA LEU A 242 -4.83 -13.00 25.12
C LEU A 242 -5.61 -14.27 25.45
N ARG A 243 -5.29 -15.40 24.81
CA ARG A 243 -5.92 -16.70 25.11
C ARG A 243 -5.62 -17.13 26.54
N ARG A 244 -4.39 -16.97 27.01
CA ARG A 244 -4.01 -17.24 28.41
C ARG A 244 -4.78 -16.35 29.38
N GLN A 245 -4.82 -15.04 29.12
CA GLN A 245 -5.56 -14.08 29.95
C GLN A 245 -7.07 -14.38 29.98
N LYS A 246 -7.68 -14.79 28.86
CA LYS A 246 -9.08 -15.20 28.80
C LYS A 246 -9.34 -16.44 29.67
N ARG A 247 -8.45 -17.44 29.61
CA ARG A 247 -8.56 -18.66 30.42
C ARG A 247 -8.45 -18.36 31.92
N SER A 248 -7.49 -17.52 32.31
CA SER A 248 -7.33 -17.09 33.71
C SER A 248 -8.53 -16.24 34.18
N ALA A 249 -9.08 -15.36 33.35
CA ALA A 249 -10.24 -14.55 33.69
C ALA A 249 -11.55 -15.35 33.77
N ALA A 250 -11.71 -16.40 32.95
CA ALA A 250 -12.85 -17.31 33.05
C ALA A 250 -12.88 -18.06 34.41
N MET A 251 -11.70 -18.27 35.01
CA MET A 251 -11.54 -18.91 36.32
C MET A 251 -11.85 -17.95 37.49
N PHE A 252 -11.78 -16.63 37.27
CA PHE A 252 -12.03 -15.60 38.29
C PHE A 252 -13.12 -14.61 37.82
N ARG A 253 -14.41 -14.99 37.95
CA ARG A 253 -15.56 -14.11 37.62
C ARG A 253 -15.83 -13.10 38.74
N PHE A 254 -15.25 -11.89 38.66
CA PHE A 254 -15.69 -10.74 39.46
C PHE A 254 -15.69 -9.43 38.67
N GLY A 255 -16.89 -8.82 38.56
CA GLY A 255 -17.17 -7.37 38.56
C GLY A 255 -16.53 -6.44 37.52
N SER A 256 -16.92 -5.14 37.61
CA SER A 256 -16.63 -3.96 36.75
C SER A 256 -15.25 -3.86 36.05
N ALA A 257 -14.20 -4.49 36.59
CA ALA A 257 -12.92 -4.69 35.89
C ALA A 257 -13.07 -5.52 34.58
N TYR A 258 -14.19 -6.20 34.38
CA TYR A 258 -14.56 -6.93 33.17
C TYR A 258 -14.79 -6.00 31.96
N ASP A 259 -15.45 -4.84 32.13
CA ASP A 259 -15.76 -3.93 31.03
C ASP A 259 -14.52 -3.23 30.46
N HIS A 260 -13.60 -2.79 31.32
CA HIS A 260 -12.30 -2.28 30.87
C HIS A 260 -11.49 -3.35 30.11
N LYS A 261 -11.55 -4.61 30.56
CA LYS A 261 -10.93 -5.76 29.86
C LYS A 261 -11.60 -6.05 28.50
N LEU A 262 -12.91 -5.81 28.36
CA LEU A 262 -13.63 -5.97 27.09
C LEU A 262 -13.25 -4.89 26.06
N ARG A 263 -13.13 -3.62 26.46
CA ARG A 263 -12.69 -2.53 25.57
C ARG A 263 -11.27 -2.74 25.03
N VAL A 264 -10.33 -3.10 25.91
CA VAL A 264 -8.95 -3.46 25.53
C VAL A 264 -8.93 -4.64 24.54
N ARG A 265 -9.83 -5.61 24.73
CA ARG A 265 -9.93 -6.80 23.86
C ARG A 265 -10.54 -6.49 22.49
N SER A 266 -11.50 -5.58 22.42
CA SER A 266 -12.08 -5.08 21.16
C SER A 266 -11.03 -4.35 20.32
N ALA A 267 -10.27 -3.45 20.95
CA ALA A 267 -9.20 -2.71 20.30
C ALA A 267 -8.01 -3.59 19.86
N THR A 268 -7.78 -4.71 20.54
CA THR A 268 -6.78 -5.71 20.12
C THR A 268 -7.29 -6.59 18.98
N ARG A 269 -8.58 -6.99 18.99
CA ARG A 269 -9.20 -7.70 17.87
C ARG A 269 -9.15 -6.89 16.58
N LEU A 270 -9.37 -5.57 16.67
CA LEU A 270 -9.21 -4.66 15.53
C LEU A 270 -7.82 -4.78 14.91
N LEU A 271 -6.76 -4.58 15.71
CA LEU A 271 -5.41 -4.60 15.17
C LEU A 271 -5.02 -5.99 14.64
N LEU A 272 -5.43 -7.07 15.32
CA LEU A 272 -5.20 -8.43 14.85
C LEU A 272 -5.82 -8.66 13.46
N LEU A 273 -7.05 -8.17 13.23
CA LEU A 273 -7.70 -8.32 11.93
C LEU A 273 -7.03 -7.49 10.84
N ILE A 274 -6.59 -6.26 11.16
CA ILE A 274 -5.80 -5.43 10.23
C ILE A 274 -4.51 -6.12 9.84
N VAL A 275 -3.81 -6.75 10.79
CA VAL A 275 -2.57 -7.44 10.46
C VAL A 275 -2.83 -8.75 9.72
N CYS A 276 -3.87 -9.50 10.08
CA CYS A 276 -4.24 -10.69 9.32
C CYS A 276 -4.59 -10.35 7.87
N SER A 277 -5.37 -9.28 7.63
CA SER A 277 -5.67 -8.84 6.26
C SER A 277 -4.42 -8.37 5.51
N TYR A 278 -3.50 -7.68 6.20
CA TYR A 278 -2.20 -7.32 5.63
C TYR A 278 -1.37 -8.56 5.26
N LEU A 279 -1.22 -9.52 6.17
CA LEU A 279 -0.44 -10.74 5.93
C LEU A 279 -1.01 -11.57 4.78
N LEU A 280 -2.35 -11.72 4.72
CA LEU A 280 -3.00 -12.43 3.61
C LEU A 280 -2.77 -11.73 2.28
N ALA A 281 -2.89 -10.40 2.23
CA ALA A 281 -2.66 -9.62 1.01
C ALA A 281 -1.18 -9.59 0.58
N ASN A 282 -0.24 -9.66 1.53
CA ASN A 282 1.20 -9.62 1.23
C ASN A 282 1.82 -11.01 1.04
N PHE A 283 1.12 -12.09 1.37
CA PHE A 283 1.65 -13.45 1.20
C PHE A 283 2.06 -13.74 -0.26
N PRO A 284 1.25 -13.41 -1.29
CA PRO A 284 1.67 -13.60 -2.68
C PRO A 284 2.91 -12.77 -3.05
N ASN A 285 3.05 -11.56 -2.49
CA ASN A 285 4.24 -10.74 -2.70
C ASN A 285 5.50 -11.40 -2.12
N VAL A 286 5.41 -11.96 -0.90
CA VAL A 286 6.51 -12.72 -0.31
C VAL A 286 6.84 -13.96 -1.14
N ALA A 287 5.83 -14.64 -1.70
CA ALA A 287 6.02 -15.81 -2.54
C ALA A 287 6.74 -15.46 -3.85
N ILE A 288 6.34 -14.39 -4.55
CA ILE A 288 7.05 -13.91 -5.75
C ILE A 288 8.49 -13.55 -5.39
N THR A 289 8.70 -12.74 -4.36
CA THR A 289 10.05 -12.32 -3.96
C THR A 289 10.93 -13.49 -3.56
N ALA A 290 10.37 -14.53 -2.93
CA ALA A 290 11.10 -15.76 -2.63
C ALA A 290 11.42 -16.56 -3.90
N TRP A 291 10.53 -16.57 -4.90
CA TRP A 291 10.81 -17.19 -6.19
C TRP A 291 11.92 -16.44 -6.93
N GLU A 292 11.81 -15.11 -7.04
CA GLU A 292 12.86 -14.25 -7.63
C GLU A 292 14.22 -14.42 -6.93
N TYR A 293 14.21 -14.74 -5.63
CA TYR A 293 15.43 -15.01 -4.87
C TYR A 293 16.05 -16.39 -5.17
N LEU A 294 15.23 -17.40 -5.47
CA LEU A 294 15.68 -18.78 -5.66
C LEU A 294 16.10 -19.05 -7.10
N ASP A 295 15.38 -18.52 -8.09
CA ASP A 295 15.61 -18.79 -9.51
C ASP A 295 15.02 -17.67 -10.37
N LEU A 296 15.87 -16.68 -10.67
CA LEU A 296 15.51 -15.48 -11.41
C LEU A 296 15.25 -15.81 -12.89
N ASP A 297 16.06 -16.67 -13.48
CA ASP A 297 15.97 -17.09 -14.88
C ASP A 297 14.66 -17.83 -15.17
N SER A 298 14.18 -18.65 -14.22
CA SER A 298 12.90 -19.33 -14.37
C SER A 298 11.70 -18.39 -14.46
N THR A 299 11.76 -17.20 -13.83
CA THR A 299 10.68 -16.21 -13.87
C THR A 299 10.56 -15.51 -15.23
N GLN A 300 11.65 -15.46 -15.98
CA GLN A 300 11.74 -14.85 -17.31
C GLN A 300 11.48 -15.86 -18.44
N SER A 301 11.39 -17.16 -18.12
CA SER A 301 11.08 -18.19 -19.10
C SER A 301 9.66 -18.07 -19.68
N GLU A 302 9.51 -18.32 -20.99
CA GLU A 302 8.24 -18.20 -21.75
C GLU A 302 7.07 -18.95 -21.09
N ASN A 303 7.32 -20.09 -20.42
CA ASN A 303 6.28 -20.91 -19.81
C ASN A 303 5.72 -20.34 -18.49
N PHE A 304 6.52 -19.56 -17.75
CA PHE A 304 6.15 -19.05 -16.43
C PHE A 304 5.88 -17.55 -16.40
N TYR A 305 6.27 -16.80 -17.44
CA TYR A 305 6.05 -15.36 -17.53
C TYR A 305 4.58 -14.96 -17.38
N SER A 306 3.65 -15.66 -18.04
CA SER A 306 2.22 -15.34 -17.92
C SER A 306 1.66 -15.56 -16.51
N ILE A 307 2.20 -16.53 -15.78
CA ILE A 307 1.83 -16.81 -14.38
C ILE A 307 2.39 -15.70 -13.48
N TYR A 308 3.65 -15.33 -13.69
CA TYR A 308 4.31 -14.23 -12.98
C TYR A 308 3.54 -12.92 -13.15
N GLU A 309 3.24 -12.53 -14.39
CA GLU A 309 2.47 -11.33 -14.73
C GLU A 309 1.10 -11.33 -14.03
N THR A 310 0.36 -12.45 -14.14
CA THR A 310 -0.95 -12.58 -13.49
C THR A 310 -0.86 -12.47 -11.96
N LEU A 311 0.20 -13.01 -11.36
CA LEU A 311 0.41 -12.95 -9.91
C LEU A 311 0.75 -11.52 -9.45
N THR A 312 1.52 -10.75 -10.23
CA THR A 312 1.80 -9.33 -9.95
C THR A 312 0.54 -8.44 -10.04
N ASP A 313 -0.34 -8.71 -11.01
CA ASP A 313 -1.65 -8.05 -11.09
C ASP A 313 -2.53 -8.38 -9.87
N ILE A 314 -2.55 -9.66 -9.45
CA ILE A 314 -3.29 -10.11 -8.26
C ILE A 314 -2.75 -9.42 -6.99
N ILE A 315 -1.43 -9.29 -6.84
CA ILE A 315 -0.82 -8.59 -5.69
C ILE A 315 -1.31 -7.14 -5.64
N SER A 316 -1.29 -6.45 -6.78
CA SER A 316 -1.73 -5.05 -6.88
C SER A 316 -3.21 -4.90 -6.50
N MET A 317 -4.06 -5.85 -6.93
CA MET A 317 -5.49 -5.87 -6.58
C MET A 317 -5.74 -6.21 -5.10
N LEU A 318 -5.04 -7.21 -4.56
CA LEU A 318 -5.13 -7.59 -3.14
C LEU A 318 -4.69 -6.45 -2.23
N TYR A 319 -3.69 -5.67 -2.65
CA TYR A 319 -3.26 -4.49 -1.93
C TYR A 319 -4.39 -3.47 -1.80
N VAL A 320 -5.00 -3.05 -2.92
CA VAL A 320 -6.09 -2.07 -2.90
C VAL A 320 -7.33 -2.62 -2.18
N LEU A 321 -7.63 -3.90 -2.32
CA LEU A 321 -8.71 -4.57 -1.59
C LEU A 321 -8.47 -4.54 -0.08
N SER A 322 -7.24 -4.84 0.36
CA SER A 322 -6.85 -4.71 1.76
C SER A 322 -7.06 -3.27 2.24
N CYS A 323 -6.74 -2.27 1.41
CA CYS A 323 -6.99 -0.87 1.71
C CYS A 323 -8.47 -0.50 1.84
N ALA A 324 -9.31 -0.94 0.91
CA ALA A 324 -10.75 -0.71 0.96
C ALA A 324 -11.40 -1.40 2.17
N SER A 325 -10.91 -2.59 2.55
CA SER A 325 -11.43 -3.36 3.69
C SER A 325 -11.21 -2.70 5.05
N ARG A 326 -10.28 -1.73 5.16
CA ARG A 326 -9.90 -1.11 6.43
C ARG A 326 -11.08 -0.44 7.14
N LEU A 327 -11.92 0.31 6.41
CA LEU A 327 -13.09 0.96 7.02
C LEU A 327 -14.07 -0.06 7.58
N LEU A 328 -14.32 -1.15 6.83
CA LEU A 328 -15.18 -2.25 7.30
C LEU A 328 -14.62 -2.86 8.59
N ILE A 329 -13.32 -3.15 8.62
CA ILE A 329 -12.65 -3.67 9.81
C ILE A 329 -12.77 -2.69 11.00
N TYR A 330 -12.58 -1.39 10.77
CA TYR A 330 -12.72 -0.36 11.80
C TYR A 330 -14.13 -0.29 12.40
N LEU A 331 -15.17 -0.27 11.54
CA LEU A 331 -16.56 -0.16 11.96
C LEU A 331 -17.08 -1.43 12.63
N SER A 332 -16.68 -2.61 12.16
CA SER A 332 -17.11 -3.89 12.73
C SER A 332 -16.45 -4.19 14.08
N CYS A 333 -15.18 -3.80 14.25
CA CYS A 333 -14.36 -4.34 15.33
C CYS A 333 -14.10 -3.39 16.48
N ASN A 334 -14.39 -2.08 16.33
CA ASN A 334 -14.10 -1.10 17.36
C ASN A 334 -15.25 -0.11 17.57
N GLU A 335 -15.96 -0.29 18.67
CA GLU A 335 -17.09 0.55 19.08
C GLU A 335 -16.70 2.01 19.33
N GLU A 336 -15.48 2.26 19.84
CA GLU A 336 -14.99 3.62 20.08
C GLU A 336 -14.77 4.38 18.76
N ILE A 337 -14.20 3.70 17.76
CA ILE A 337 -14.03 4.27 16.42
C ILE A 337 -15.39 4.49 15.77
N ARG A 338 -16.30 3.51 15.86
CA ARG A 338 -17.67 3.64 15.35
C ARG A 338 -18.40 4.84 15.95
N SER A 339 -18.32 5.03 17.27
CA SER A 339 -18.89 6.21 17.94
C SER A 339 -18.25 7.51 17.44
N ALA A 340 -16.92 7.55 17.30
CA ALA A 340 -16.23 8.73 16.79
C ALA A 340 -16.63 9.07 15.33
N PHE A 341 -16.91 8.06 14.50
CA PHE A 341 -17.46 8.24 13.15
C PHE A 341 -18.86 8.84 13.20
N TYR A 342 -19.75 8.30 14.04
CA TYR A 342 -21.10 8.88 14.20
C TYR A 342 -21.04 10.30 14.72
N ASP A 343 -20.21 10.60 15.73
CA ASP A 343 -20.03 11.95 16.25
C ASP A 343 -19.51 12.91 15.17
N PHE A 344 -18.55 12.47 14.35
CA PHE A 344 -18.03 13.27 13.23
C PHE A 344 -19.11 13.58 12.19
N LEU A 345 -19.88 12.56 11.78
CA LEU A 345 -20.94 12.69 10.79
C LEU A 345 -22.09 13.54 11.34
N CYS A 346 -22.51 13.32 12.58
CA CYS A 346 -23.56 14.09 13.25
C CYS A 346 -23.13 15.53 13.49
N ALA A 347 -21.90 15.80 13.93
CA ALA A 347 -21.42 17.17 14.12
C ALA A 347 -21.33 17.93 12.80
N ASN A 348 -20.84 17.28 11.73
CA ASN A 348 -20.79 17.89 10.40
C ASN A 348 -22.18 18.06 9.79
N TRP A 349 -23.09 17.11 9.98
CA TRP A 349 -24.48 17.21 9.52
C TRP A 349 -25.26 18.27 10.30
N MET A 350 -25.11 18.34 11.62
CA MET A 350 -25.72 19.38 12.47
C MET A 350 -25.12 20.76 12.17
N CYS A 351 -23.81 20.88 11.92
CA CYS A 351 -23.20 22.14 11.50
C CYS A 351 -23.66 22.56 10.10
N LYS A 352 -23.80 21.60 9.17
CA LYS A 352 -24.36 21.85 7.83
C LYS A 352 -25.80 22.33 7.92
N ARG A 353 -26.65 21.64 8.70
CA ARG A 353 -28.06 22.00 8.93
C ARG A 353 -28.21 23.34 9.65
N ARG A 354 -27.35 23.66 10.63
CA ARG A 354 -27.36 24.97 11.29
C ARG A 354 -26.93 26.09 10.33
N ARG A 355 -26.00 25.84 9.41
CA ARG A 355 -25.58 26.80 8.38
C ARG A 355 -26.67 27.00 7.32
N GLU A 356 -27.35 25.93 6.90
CA GLU A 356 -28.49 26.00 5.97
C GLU A 356 -29.67 26.77 6.58
N ASN A 357 -30.07 26.44 7.82
CA ASN A 357 -31.12 27.17 8.53
C ASN A 357 -30.72 28.63 8.79
N GLY A 358 -29.45 28.92 9.10
CA GLY A 358 -28.96 30.29 9.29
C GLY A 358 -29.01 31.15 8.02
N ILE A 359 -28.76 30.55 6.85
CA ILE A 359 -28.89 31.22 5.55
C ILE A 359 -30.37 31.45 5.20
N GLU A 360 -31.25 30.51 5.55
CA GLU A 360 -32.71 30.64 5.37
C GLU A 360 -33.28 31.79 6.20
N TYR A 361 -32.89 31.93 7.48
CA TYR A 361 -33.26 33.08 8.31
C TYR A 361 -32.73 34.41 7.76
N GLU A 362 -31.50 34.45 7.25
CA GLU A 362 -30.92 35.68 6.68
C GLU A 362 -31.57 36.09 5.34
N PHE A 363 -32.08 35.11 4.57
CA PHE A 363 -32.82 35.36 3.33
C PHE A 363 -34.26 35.82 3.61
N ASP A 364 -34.93 35.22 4.59
CA ASP A 364 -36.26 35.67 5.04
C ASP A 364 -36.21 37.08 5.65
N GLU A 365 -35.20 37.38 6.48
CA GLU A 365 -35.05 38.71 7.07
C GLU A 365 -34.87 39.78 5.97
N LYS A 366 -34.03 39.52 4.95
CA LYS A 366 -33.85 40.47 3.82
C LYS A 366 -35.10 40.66 2.96
N ASN A 367 -35.96 39.65 2.85
CA ASN A 367 -37.22 39.74 2.10
C ASN A 367 -38.34 40.44 2.91
N ILE A 368 -38.31 40.37 4.25
CA ILE A 368 -39.26 41.06 5.12
C ILE A 368 -39.06 42.59 5.08
N TRP A 369 -37.83 43.07 4.84
CA TRP A 369 -37.52 44.51 4.75
C TRP A 369 -37.66 45.11 3.34
N GLN A 370 -38.16 44.35 2.35
CA GLN A 370 -38.30 44.81 0.96
C GLN A 370 -39.74 44.88 0.44
N ASN A 371 -40.74 44.54 1.26
CA ASN A 371 -42.17 44.83 1.04
C ASN A 371 -42.67 45.79 2.13
#